data_AF-A0A967P612-F1
#
_entry.id   AF-A0A967P612-F1
#
_cell.length_a   1.000
_cell.length_b   1.000
_cell.length_c   1.000
_cell.angle_alpha   90.00
_cell.angle_beta   90.00
_cell.angle_gamma   90.00
#
_symmetry.space_group_name_H-M   'P 1'
#
loop_
_entity.id
_entity.type
_entity.pdbx_description
1 polymer ?
#
loop_
_entity_poly.entity_id
_entity_poly.type
_entity_poly.pdbx_seq_one_letter_code
_entity_poly.pdbx_strand_id
1 'polypeptide(L)' 'MNGEVPAYGLWGLVVINSAVFVIFAFSFFKPRTRRDWRSFGAFSAFIVALFTEMYGFPLTIYLLSGWL' A
#
# COMPACT_ATOMS: atom_id res chain seq x y z
N MET A 1 15.13 2.66 -29.19
CA MET A 1 15.51 2.84 -27.78
C MET A 1 14.33 2.37 -26.93
N ASN A 2 14.32 1.10 -26.52
CA ASN A 2 13.33 0.63 -25.54
C ASN A 2 13.83 1.13 -24.19
N GLY A 3 13.25 2.24 -23.71
CA GLY A 3 13.50 2.67 -22.34
C GLY A 3 12.92 1.61 -21.42
N GLU A 4 13.79 0.88 -20.72
CA GLU A 4 13.36 -0.01 -19.65
C GLU A 4 12.65 0.87 -18.62
N VAL A 5 11.32 0.75 -18.54
CA VAL A 5 10.56 1.43 -17.50
C VAL A 5 11.05 0.85 -16.18
N PRO A 6 11.55 1.67 -15.24
CA PRO A 6 11.98 1.17 -13.95
C PRO A 6 10.81 0.45 -13.27
N ALA A 7 10.96 -0.85 -13.00
CA ALA A 7 9.89 -1.65 -12.38
C ALA A 7 9.62 -1.24 -10.92
N TYR A 8 10.59 -0.57 -10.29
CA TYR A 8 10.58 -0.19 -8.88
C TYR A 8 10.86 1.31 -8.70
N GLY A 9 10.49 1.87 -7.56
CA GLY A 9 10.64 3.30 -7.27
C GLY A 9 9.54 4.19 -7.87
N LEU A 10 8.47 3.59 -8.41
CA LEU A 10 7.29 4.26 -8.96
C LEU A 10 6.33 4.72 -7.85
N TRP A 11 6.84 5.51 -6.90
CA TRP A 11 6.10 5.96 -5.71
C TRP A 11 4.82 6.74 -6.01
N GLY A 12 4.78 7.48 -7.12
CA GLY A 12 3.56 8.14 -7.58
C GLY A 12 2.42 7.14 -7.82
N LEU A 13 2.72 5.98 -8.41
CA LEU A 13 1.74 4.91 -8.62
C LEU A 13 1.30 4.29 -7.29
N VAL A 14 2.21 4.12 -6.33
CA VAL A 14 1.87 3.64 -4.98
C VAL A 14 0.84 4.55 -4.35
N VAL A 15 1.13 5.86 -4.28
CA VAL A 15 0.25 6.84 -3.64
C VAL A 15 -1.11 6.91 -4.32
N ILE A 16 -1.14 6.97 -5.66
CA ILE A 16 -2.39 7.08 -6.42
C ILE A 16 -3.26 5.82 -6.25
N ASN A 17 -2.69 4.63 -6.44
CA ASN A 17 -3.45 3.38 -6.32
C ASN A 17 -3.95 3.18 -4.88
N SER A 18 -3.07 3.36 -3.88
CA SER A 18 -3.48 3.24 -2.47
C SER A 18 -4.57 4.25 -2.12
N ALA A 19 -4.46 5.51 -2.55
CA ALA A 19 -5.46 6.54 -2.28
C ALA A 19 -6.82 6.18 -2.89
N VAL A 20 -6.84 5.73 -4.15
CA VAL A 20 -8.08 5.31 -4.83
C VAL A 20 -8.77 4.20 -4.05
N PHE A 21 -8.04 3.13 -3.67
CA PHE A 21 -8.62 2.01 -2.94
C PHE A 21 -9.05 2.38 -1.52
N VAL A 22 -8.26 3.19 -0.79
CA VAL A 22 -8.59 3.60 0.59
C VAL A 22 -9.78 4.55 0.60
N ILE A 23 -9.85 5.53 -0.30
CA ILE A 23 -10.99 6.45 -0.40
C ILE A 23 -12.26 5.69 -0.79
N PHE A 24 -12.13 4.77 -1.76
CA PHE A 24 -13.24 3.91 -2.17
C PHE A 24 -13.75 3.10 -0.97
N ALA A 25 -12.86 2.38 -0.26
CA ALA A 25 -13.22 1.60 0.92
C ALA A 25 -13.83 2.46 2.03
N PHE A 26 -13.32 3.68 2.25
CA PHE A 26 -13.86 4.61 3.23
C PHE A 26 -15.33 4.99 2.93
N SER A 27 -15.67 5.18 1.66
CA SER A 27 -17.04 5.50 1.21
C SER A 27 -18.06 4.41 1.57
N PHE A 28 -17.64 3.13 1.55
CA PHE A 28 -18.51 2.01 1.93
C PHE A 28 -18.49 1.73 3.44
N PHE A 29 -17.30 1.72 4.05
CA PHE A 29 -17.11 1.20 5.40
C PHE A 29 -17.51 2.20 6.50
N LYS A 30 -17.53 3.51 6.22
CA LYS A 30 -18.04 4.60 7.09
C LYS A 30 -17.83 4.31 8.60
N PRO A 31 -16.58 4.23 9.08
CA PRO A 31 -16.26 3.79 10.43
C PRO A 31 -16.90 4.71 11.48
N ARG A 32 -17.69 4.13 12.40
CA ARG A 32 -18.42 4.89 13.44
C ARG A 32 -17.83 4.72 14.83
N THR A 33 -17.21 3.58 15.12
CA THR A 33 -16.62 3.30 16.43
C THR A 33 -15.09 3.25 16.37
N ARG A 34 -14.42 3.41 17.54
CA ARG A 34 -12.95 3.28 17.63
C ARG A 34 -12.42 1.93 17.13
N ARG A 35 -13.21 0.86 17.26
CA ARG A 35 -12.84 -0.47 16.73
C ARG A 35 -12.89 -0.51 15.21
N ASP A 36 -13.91 0.10 14.59
CA ASP A 36 -14.01 0.20 13.13
C ASP A 36 -12.81 0.96 12.54
N TRP A 37 -12.38 2.03 13.21
CA TRP A 37 -11.17 2.78 12.83
C TRP A 37 -9.89 1.94 12.90
N ARG A 38 -9.79 1.03 13.89
CA ARG A 38 -8.64 0.12 13.99
C ARG A 38 -8.63 -0.91 12.85
N SER A 39 -9.77 -1.52 12.55
CA SER A 39 -9.91 -2.46 11.44
C SER A 39 -9.66 -1.80 10.08
N PHE A 40 -10.20 -0.59 9.88
CA PHE A 40 -9.97 0.20 8.68
C PHE A 40 -8.50 0.64 8.53
N GLY A 41 -7.84 0.96 9.66
CA GLY A 41 -6.41 1.23 9.70
C GLY A 41 -5.57 0.02 9.27
N ALA A 42 -5.88 -1.18 9.76
CA ALA A 42 -5.19 -2.40 9.34
C ALA A 42 -5.39 -2.70 7.84
N PHE A 43 -6.61 -2.52 7.34
CA PHE A 43 -6.92 -2.67 5.91
C PHE A 43 -6.15 -1.67 5.04
N SER A 44 -6.16 -0.38 5.41
CA SER A 44 -5.43 0.65 4.65
C SER A 44 -3.91 0.43 4.69
N ALA A 45 -3.35 0.02 5.83
CA ALA A 45 -1.94 -0.33 5.93
C ALA A 45 -1.57 -1.52 5.01
N PHE A 46 -2.44 -2.53 4.92
CA PHE A 46 -2.25 -3.65 4.01
C PHE A 46 -2.25 -3.21 2.54
N ILE A 47 -3.21 -2.37 2.14
CA ILE A 47 -3.28 -1.83 0.77
C ILE A 47 -2.01 -1.03 0.42
N VAL A 48 -1.53 -0.19 1.34
CA VAL A 48 -0.30 0.59 1.15
C VAL A 48 0.91 -0.35 1.03
N ALA A 49 1.00 -1.38 1.87
CA ALA A 49 2.09 -2.35 1.81
C ALA A 49 2.13 -3.12 0.48
N LEU A 50 0.98 -3.58 0.00
CA LEU A 50 0.85 -4.32 -1.28
C LEU A 50 1.34 -3.46 -2.45
N PHE A 51 0.86 -2.21 -2.57
CA PHE A 51 1.30 -1.35 -3.67
C PHE A 51 2.75 -0.88 -3.52
N THR A 52 3.24 -0.70 -2.30
CA THR A 52 4.65 -0.40 -2.05
C THR A 52 5.54 -1.57 -2.47
N GLU A 53 5.13 -2.81 -2.22
CA GLU A 53 5.87 -4.00 -2.68
C GLU A 53 5.86 -4.12 -4.21
N MET A 54 4.75 -3.83 -4.87
CA MET A 54 4.62 -3.93 -6.33
C MET A 54 5.38 -2.84 -7.10
N TYR A 55 5.30 -1.59 -6.64
CA TYR A 55 5.76 -0.43 -7.41
C TYR A 55 6.85 0.39 -6.71
N GLY A 56 6.94 0.28 -5.38
CA GLY A 56 7.86 1.03 -4.54
C GLY A 56 9.15 0.26 -4.30
N PHE A 57 9.40 -0.05 -3.03
CA PHE A 57 10.54 -0.83 -2.58
C PHE A 57 10.08 -2.19 -2.03
N PRO A 58 10.84 -3.27 -2.26
CA PRO A 58 10.48 -4.61 -1.80
C PRO A 58 10.59 -4.72 -0.27
N LEU A 59 9.53 -4.30 0.42
CA LEU A 59 9.36 -4.35 1.87
C LEU A 59 9.64 -5.73 2.45
N THR A 60 9.20 -6.78 1.75
CA THR A 60 9.33 -8.19 2.16
C THR A 60 10.80 -8.59 2.37
N ILE A 61 11.72 -8.05 1.57
CA ILE A 61 13.15 -8.34 1.74
C ILE A 61 13.67 -7.77 3.05
N TYR A 62 13.25 -6.55 3.44
CA TYR A 62 13.66 -5.95 4.71
C TYR A 62 13.05 -6.63 5.94
N LEU A 63 11.84 -7.18 5.80
CA LEU A 63 11.22 -7.99 6.85
C LEU A 63 11.97 -9.31 7.06
N LEU A 64 12.45 -9.93 5.98
CA LEU A 64 13.23 -11.18 6.02
C LEU A 64 14.72 -10.95 6.32
N SER A 65 15.26 -9.77 6.05
CA SER A 65 16.69 -9.45 6.25
C SER A 65 17.09 -9.33 7.71
N GLY A 66 16.15 -9.29 8.66
CA GLY A 66 16.47 -9.39 10.09
C GLY A 66 16.98 -10.77 10.50
N TRP A 67 16.87 -11.77 9.62
CA TRP A 67 17.27 -13.16 9.83
C TRP A 67 18.40 -13.63 8.88
N LEU A 68 18.84 -12.78 7.95
CA LEU A 68 19.97 -13.01 7.04
C LEU A 68 21.22 -12.27 7.54
#